data_AF-A0A7R9ZPN9-F1
#
_entry.id   AF-A0A7R9ZPN9-F1
#
_cell.length_a   1.000
_cell.length_b   1.000
_cell.length_c   1.000
_cell.angle_alpha   90.00
_cell.angle_beta   90.00
_cell.angle_gamma   90.00
#
_symmetry.space_group_name_H-M   'P 1'
#
loop_
_entity.id
_entity.type
_entity.pdbx_description
1 polymer ?
#
loop_
_entity_poly.entity_id
_entity_poly.type
_entity_poly.pdbx_seq_one_letter_code
_entity_poly.pdbx_strand_id
1 'polypeptide(L)'
;EEGEAALEEAEAKINEIVADPNVVRQYLRQQVQIEEMDQQVEQMQLSKNDKVKEMQHKKGPWQAALKNSVNKIDTKFSQYMSELGCQGEVALTEGEADGEEEEEGSFKDWGIEIRVSFRENTKPQVLSARVQSGGERSVS
;
A
#
# COMPACT_ATOMS: atom_id res chain seq x y z
N GLU A 1 -15.66 64.37 38.00
CA GLU A 1 -14.40 64.71 37.30
C GLU A 1 -13.52 63.49 37.00
N GLU A 2 -12.73 62.94 37.92
CA GLU A 2 -11.84 61.79 37.59
C GLU A 2 -12.59 60.54 37.11
N GLY A 3 -13.74 60.21 37.73
CA GLY A 3 -14.56 59.07 37.31
C GLY A 3 -15.26 59.27 35.96
N GLU A 4 -15.56 60.52 35.58
CA GLU A 4 -16.16 60.83 34.28
C GLU A 4 -15.11 60.79 33.17
N ALA A 5 -13.91 61.31 33.43
CA ALA A 5 -12.78 61.21 32.51
C ALA A 5 -12.36 59.76 32.24
N ALA A 6 -12.37 58.91 33.28
CA ALA A 6 -12.08 57.49 33.11
C ALA A 6 -13.15 56.75 32.29
N LEU A 7 -14.42 57.17 32.41
CA LEU A 7 -15.53 56.61 31.65
C LEU A 7 -15.46 57.02 30.17
N GLU A 8 -15.14 58.29 29.91
CA GLU A 8 -14.94 58.82 28.56
C GLU A 8 -13.72 58.18 27.86
N GLU A 9 -12.62 57.94 28.58
CA GLU A 9 -11.45 57.22 28.05
C GLU A 9 -11.77 55.74 27.74
N ALA A 10 -12.56 55.07 28.59
CA ALA A 10 -12.99 53.71 28.36
C ALA A 10 -13.96 53.60 27.16
N GLU A 11 -14.90 54.53 27.04
CA GLU A 11 -15.80 54.62 25.87
C GLU A 11 -15.02 54.91 24.58
N ALA A 12 -14.02 55.80 24.63
CA ALA A 12 -13.14 56.08 23.49
C ALA A 12 -12.35 54.84 23.06
N LYS A 13 -11.79 54.07 24.01
CA LYS A 13 -11.08 52.81 23.71
C LYS A 13 -12.01 51.73 23.16
N ILE A 14 -13.23 51.61 23.67
CA ILE A 14 -14.24 50.67 23.15
C ILE A 14 -14.65 51.06 21.73
N ASN A 15 -14.83 52.35 21.47
CA ASN A 15 -15.17 52.85 20.14
C ASN A 15 -13.99 52.78 19.16
N GLU A 16 -12.75 52.83 19.65
CA GLU A 16 -11.52 52.61 18.87
C GLU A 16 -11.37 51.13 18.46
N ILE A 17 -11.89 50.20 19.26
CA ILE A 17 -12.13 48.81 18.87
C ILE A 17 -13.34 48.78 17.91
N VAL A 18 -13.18 49.34 16.72
CA VAL A 18 -14.05 49.04 15.59
C VAL A 18 -13.72 47.62 15.16
N ALA A 19 -14.36 46.65 15.81
CA ALA A 19 -14.43 45.30 15.27
C ALA A 19 -15.18 45.42 13.95
N ASP A 20 -14.46 45.53 12.82
CA ASP A 20 -15.06 45.47 11.49
C ASP A 20 -15.97 44.23 11.49
N PRO A 21 -17.30 44.41 11.41
CA PRO A 21 -18.24 43.30 11.51
C PRO A 21 -17.98 42.23 10.44
N ASN A 22 -17.31 42.59 9.34
CA ASN A 22 -16.88 41.66 8.31
C ASN A 22 -15.76 40.74 8.78
N VAL A 23 -14.80 41.23 9.56
CA VAL A 23 -13.70 40.42 10.12
C VAL A 23 -14.25 39.38 11.10
N VAL A 24 -15.17 39.77 11.98
CA VAL A 24 -15.83 38.84 12.91
C VAL A 24 -16.65 37.80 12.15
N ARG A 25 -17.42 38.20 11.12
CA ARG A 25 -18.19 37.26 10.27
C ARG A 25 -17.27 36.31 9.52
N GLN A 26 -16.15 36.79 8.99
CA GLN A 26 -15.17 35.96 8.29
C GLN A 26 -14.54 34.94 9.23
N TYR A 27 -14.15 35.36 10.43
CA TYR A 27 -13.61 34.47 11.46
C TYR A 27 -14.59 33.35 11.83
N LEU A 28 -15.84 33.70 12.13
CA LEU A 28 -16.87 32.71 12.46
C LEU A 28 -17.13 31.74 11.29
N ARG A 29 -17.14 32.25 10.05
CA ARG A 29 -17.25 31.41 8.85
C ARG A 29 -16.06 30.45 8.71
N GLN A 30 -14.85 30.93 8.97
CA GLN A 30 -13.65 30.10 8.90
C GLN A 30 -13.65 29.03 9.99
N GLN A 31 -14.12 29.33 11.20
CA GLN A 31 -14.26 28.32 12.26
C GLN A 31 -15.18 27.17 11.82
N VAL A 32 -16.37 27.48 11.29
CA VAL A 32 -17.29 26.46 10.78
C VAL A 32 -16.64 25.65 9.65
N GLN A 33 -15.93 26.31 8.73
CA GLN A 33 -15.24 25.61 7.64
C GLN A 33 -14.15 24.68 8.15
N ILE A 34 -13.39 25.08 9.17
CA ILE A 34 -12.37 24.23 9.80
C ILE A 34 -13.04 23.01 10.43
N GLU A 35 -14.10 23.19 11.21
CA GLU A 35 -14.84 22.07 11.81
C GLU A 35 -15.41 21.10 10.77
N GLU A 36 -15.97 21.62 9.67
CA GLU A 36 -16.46 20.80 8.55
C GLU A 36 -15.32 20.02 7.88
N MET A 37 -14.16 20.64 7.67
CA MET A 37 -12.99 19.99 7.08
C MET A 37 -12.40 18.93 8.00
N ASP A 38 -12.33 19.20 9.31
CA ASP A 38 -11.84 18.24 10.30
C ASP A 38 -12.73 16.99 10.35
N GLN A 39 -14.05 17.17 10.34
CA GLN A 39 -14.99 16.04 10.25
C GLN A 39 -14.83 15.25 8.95
N GLN A 40 -14.62 15.93 7.82
CA GLN A 40 -14.37 15.25 6.53
C GLN A 40 -13.08 14.43 6.56
N VAL A 41 -12.01 14.98 7.14
CA VAL A 41 -10.73 14.29 7.29
C VAL A 41 -10.89 13.05 8.17
N GLU A 42 -11.58 13.17 9.30
CA GLU A 42 -11.85 12.04 10.20
C GLU A 42 -12.64 10.94 9.48
N GLN A 43 -13.70 11.29 8.75
CA GLN A 43 -14.48 10.33 7.96
C GLN A 43 -13.65 9.65 6.87
N MET A 44 -12.80 10.41 6.17
CA MET A 44 -11.90 9.86 5.16
C MET A 44 -10.87 8.90 5.78
N GLN A 45 -10.34 9.21 6.95
CA GLN A 45 -9.42 8.34 7.68
C GLN A 45 -10.09 7.04 8.12
N LEU A 46 -11.31 7.11 8.66
CA LEU A 46 -12.10 5.92 9.02
C LEU A 46 -12.37 5.04 7.80
N SER A 47 -12.84 5.65 6.71
CA SER A 47 -13.11 4.96 5.44
C SER A 47 -11.84 4.31 4.86
N LYS A 48 -10.70 5.02 4.89
CA LYS A 48 -9.39 4.47 4.48
C LYS A 48 -9.04 3.24 5.31
N ASN A 49 -9.16 3.34 6.64
CA ASN A 49 -8.82 2.24 7.55
C ASN A 49 -9.71 1.02 7.33
N ASP A 50 -11.01 1.22 7.11
CA ASP A 50 -11.93 0.14 6.81
C ASP A 50 -11.63 -0.53 5.47
N LYS A 51 -11.28 0.25 4.44
CA LYS A 51 -10.86 -0.28 3.14
C LYS A 51 -9.56 -1.07 3.22
N VAL A 52 -8.59 -0.61 4.02
CA VAL A 52 -7.35 -1.35 4.28
C VAL A 52 -7.65 -2.68 4.99
N LYS A 53 -8.50 -2.68 6.01
CA LYS A 53 -8.93 -3.92 6.69
C LYS A 53 -9.63 -4.89 5.74
N GLU A 54 -10.53 -4.38 4.90
CA GLU A 54 -11.25 -5.18 3.90
C GLU A 54 -10.26 -5.82 2.90
N MET A 55 -9.27 -5.05 2.45
CA MET A 55 -8.22 -5.53 1.56
C MET A 55 -7.41 -6.66 2.21
N GLN A 56 -6.96 -6.47 3.46
CA GLN A 56 -6.19 -7.48 4.18
C GLN A 56 -6.99 -8.76 4.46
N HIS A 57 -8.27 -8.61 4.81
CA HIS A 57 -9.18 -9.75 5.01
C HIS A 57 -9.34 -10.61 3.76
N LYS A 58 -9.33 -10.00 2.56
CA LYS A 58 -9.38 -10.73 1.28
C LYS A 58 -8.01 -11.28 0.88
N LYS A 59 -6.93 -10.52 1.12
CA LYS A 59 -5.57 -10.85 0.71
C LYS A 59 -5.07 -12.14 1.38
N GLY A 60 -5.25 -12.28 2.69
CA GLY A 60 -4.75 -13.44 3.44
C GLY A 60 -5.23 -14.79 2.89
N PRO A 61 -6.54 -15.03 2.78
CA PRO A 61 -7.08 -16.27 2.20
C PRO A 61 -6.65 -16.49 0.75
N TRP A 62 -6.62 -15.42 -0.06
CA TRP A 62 -6.18 -15.50 -1.46
C TRP A 62 -4.70 -15.90 -1.58
N GLN A 63 -3.81 -15.28 -0.80
CA GLN A 63 -2.38 -15.57 -0.80
C GLN A 63 -2.11 -17.01 -0.33
N ALA A 64 -2.81 -17.47 0.71
CA ALA A 64 -2.71 -18.84 1.17
C ALA A 64 -3.16 -19.84 0.10
N ALA A 65 -4.28 -19.56 -0.59
CA ALA A 65 -4.77 -20.40 -1.68
C ALA A 65 -3.79 -20.43 -2.87
N LEU A 66 -3.19 -19.29 -3.21
CA LEU A 66 -2.20 -19.18 -4.27
C LEU A 66 -0.93 -19.97 -3.93
N LYS A 67 -0.34 -19.77 -2.75
CA LYS A 67 0.82 -20.52 -2.25
C LYS A 67 0.58 -22.03 -2.28
N ASN A 68 -0.58 -22.47 -1.80
CA ASN A 68 -0.96 -23.88 -1.83
C ASN A 68 -1.07 -24.45 -3.25
N SER A 69 -1.56 -23.64 -4.19
CA SER A 69 -1.68 -24.06 -5.60
C SER A 69 -0.30 -24.18 -6.25
N VAL A 70 0.57 -23.20 -6.03
CA VAL A 70 1.95 -23.22 -6.54
C VAL A 70 2.74 -24.39 -5.94
N ASN A 71 2.66 -24.64 -4.64
CA ASN A 71 3.34 -25.78 -4.00
C ASN A 71 2.91 -27.14 -4.57
N LYS A 72 1.62 -27.30 -4.92
CA LYS A 72 1.12 -28.52 -5.58
C LYS A 72 1.69 -28.68 -6.98
N ILE A 73 1.83 -27.58 -7.71
CA ILE A 73 2.45 -27.57 -9.04
C ILE A 73 3.93 -27.91 -8.91
N ASP A 74 4.64 -27.26 -7.99
CA ASP A 74 6.05 -27.48 -7.71
C ASP A 74 6.36 -28.94 -7.36
N THR A 75 5.57 -29.54 -6.47
CA THR A 75 5.74 -30.95 -6.07
C THR A 75 5.66 -31.88 -7.29
N LYS A 76 4.66 -31.68 -8.15
CA LYS A 76 4.48 -32.50 -9.36
C LYS A 76 5.57 -32.23 -10.39
N PHE A 77 5.94 -30.97 -10.59
CA PHE A 77 6.97 -30.56 -11.52
C PHE A 77 8.34 -31.12 -11.13
N SER A 78 8.71 -30.99 -9.86
CA SER A 78 9.93 -31.54 -9.28
C SER A 78 9.99 -33.06 -9.45
N GLN A 79 8.87 -33.76 -9.20
CA GLN A 79 8.78 -35.20 -9.43
C GLN A 79 9.04 -35.55 -10.89
N TYR A 80 8.34 -34.91 -11.84
CA TYR A 80 8.54 -35.18 -13.26
C TYR A 80 9.97 -34.89 -13.74
N MET A 81 10.58 -33.80 -13.26
CA MET A 81 11.97 -33.50 -13.61
C MET A 81 12.92 -34.55 -13.05
N SER A 82 12.68 -35.04 -11.82
CA SER A 82 13.50 -36.11 -11.24
C SER A 82 13.40 -37.43 -12.01
N GLU A 83 12.22 -37.76 -12.55
CA GLU A 83 12.02 -38.94 -13.42
C GLU A 83 12.80 -38.80 -14.75
N LEU A 84 13.02 -37.57 -15.21
CA LEU A 84 13.84 -37.25 -16.38
C LEU A 84 15.34 -37.12 -16.06
N GLY A 85 15.77 -37.39 -14.81
CA GLY A 85 17.17 -37.22 -14.38
C GLY A 85 17.60 -35.76 -14.25
N CYS A 86 16.64 -34.84 -14.13
CA CYS A 86 16.85 -33.40 -13.99
C CYS A 86 16.35 -32.90 -12.62
N GLN A 87 16.75 -31.69 -12.23
CA GLN A 87 16.16 -30.99 -11.07
C GLN A 87 15.33 -29.82 -11.57
N GLY A 88 14.12 -29.66 -11.04
CA GLY A 88 13.25 -28.52 -11.34
C GLY A 88 12.56 -28.00 -10.09
N GLU A 89 12.22 -26.71 -10.08
CA GLU A 89 11.48 -26.03 -9.02
C GLU A 89 10.54 -24.99 -9.67
N VAL A 90 9.34 -24.83 -9.10
CA VAL A 90 8.39 -23.75 -9.41
C VAL A 90 8.12 -22.96 -8.13
N ALA A 91 8.55 -21.70 -8.10
CA ALA A 91 8.40 -20.83 -6.96
C ALA A 91 7.46 -19.66 -7.25
N LEU A 92 6.73 -19.21 -6.22
CA LEU A 92 6.01 -17.94 -6.25
C LEU A 92 6.99 -16.84 -5.80
N THR A 93 7.19 -15.82 -6.62
CA THR A 93 7.95 -14.62 -6.24
C THR A 93 6.96 -13.55 -5.79
N GLU A 94 7.19 -13.00 -4.60
CA GLU A 94 6.51 -11.81 -4.12
C GLU A 94 7.42 -10.61 -4.40
N GLY A 95 6.84 -9.46 -4.77
CA GLY A 95 7.59 -8.23 -5.00
C GLY A 95 8.41 -7.81 -3.78
N GLU A 96 9.52 -7.11 -4.01
CA GLU A 96 10.23 -6.43 -2.93
C GLU A 96 9.37 -5.28 -2.40
N ALA A 97 9.43 -5.05 -1.08
CA ALA A 97 8.79 -3.90 -0.46
C ALA A 97 9.54 -2.63 -0.87
N ASP A 98 8.89 -1.76 -1.64
CA ASP A 98 9.47 -0.48 -2.08
C ASP A 98 9.31 0.57 -0.95
N GLY A 99 10.15 0.49 0.08
CA GLY A 99 10.29 1.52 1.12
C GLY A 99 9.79 1.12 2.52
N GLU A 100 9.89 2.06 3.47
CA GLU A 100 9.54 1.85 4.89
C GLU A 100 8.02 1.76 5.16
N GLU A 101 7.18 2.18 4.20
CA GLU A 101 5.72 2.26 4.37
C GLU A 101 4.96 1.03 3.86
N GLU A 102 5.56 0.20 3.00
CA GLU A 102 4.95 -1.03 2.49
C GLU A 102 5.61 -2.23 3.17
N GLU A 103 4.93 -2.89 4.13
CA GLU A 103 5.45 -4.13 4.73
C GLU A 103 5.60 -5.27 3.69
N GLU A 104 4.90 -5.17 2.55
CA GLU A 104 4.82 -6.20 1.53
C GLU A 104 4.80 -5.56 0.13
N GLY A 105 5.59 -6.11 -0.80
CA GLY A 105 5.76 -5.53 -2.14
C GLY A 105 4.51 -5.50 -3.01
N SER A 106 4.57 -4.63 -4.02
CA SER A 106 3.51 -4.40 -5.00
C SER A 106 3.06 -5.70 -5.69
N PHE A 107 1.74 -5.87 -5.86
CA PHE A 107 1.16 -7.01 -6.59
C PHE A 107 1.62 -7.12 -8.05
N LYS A 108 2.14 -6.03 -8.64
CA LYS A 108 2.65 -6.04 -10.02
C LYS A 108 3.93 -6.87 -10.15
N ASP A 109 4.65 -7.04 -9.06
CA ASP A 109 5.95 -7.69 -9.01
C ASP A 109 5.81 -9.16 -8.58
N TRP A 110 4.57 -9.62 -8.34
CA TRP A 110 4.28 -11.02 -8.10
C TRP A 110 4.42 -11.81 -9.39
N GLY A 111 5.05 -12.97 -9.29
CA GLY A 111 5.39 -13.78 -10.45
C GLY A 111 5.52 -15.27 -10.11
N ILE A 112 5.54 -16.08 -11.16
CA ILE A 112 5.91 -17.49 -11.07
C ILE A 112 7.29 -17.63 -11.69
N GLU A 113 8.22 -18.17 -10.93
CA GLU A 113 9.58 -18.46 -11.38
C GLU A 113 9.77 -19.96 -11.52
N ILE A 114 10.18 -20.41 -12.70
CA ILE A 114 10.52 -21.81 -12.96
C ILE A 114 12.03 -21.90 -13.04
N ARG A 115 12.63 -22.81 -12.26
CA ARG A 115 14.07 -23.07 -12.27
C ARG A 115 14.34 -24.51 -12.64
N VAL A 116 15.32 -24.76 -13.50
CA VAL A 116 15.68 -26.12 -13.94
C VAL A 116 17.20 -26.29 -14.00
N SER A 117 17.65 -27.51 -13.71
CA SER A 117 19.02 -27.98 -13.90
C SER A 117 19.00 -29.32 -14.64
N PHE A 118 19.65 -29.35 -15.81
CA PHE A 118 19.71 -30.52 -16.69
C PHE A 118 20.96 -31.37 -16.47
N ARG A 119 21.77 -31.05 -15.46
CA ARG A 119 23.04 -31.73 -15.15
C ARG A 119 23.13 -31.99 -13.65
N GLU A 120 23.54 -33.20 -13.29
CA GLU A 120 23.89 -33.52 -11.91
C GLU A 120 24.96 -32.53 -11.41
N ASN A 121 24.72 -31.92 -10.23
CA ASN A 121 25.58 -30.93 -9.55
C ASN A 121 25.59 -29.48 -10.10
N THR A 122 24.66 -29.09 -10.97
CA THR A 122 24.50 -27.67 -11.33
C THR A 122 23.33 -27.05 -10.58
N LYS A 123 23.50 -25.83 -10.03
CA LYS A 123 22.40 -25.12 -9.37
C LYS A 123 21.27 -24.84 -10.37
N PRO A 124 19.99 -25.06 -9.98
CA PRO A 124 18.85 -24.70 -10.83
C PRO A 124 18.94 -23.24 -11.27
N GLN A 125 18.76 -23.01 -12.57
CA GLN A 125 18.75 -21.66 -13.14
C GLN A 125 17.34 -21.31 -13.60
N VAL A 126 17.00 -20.03 -13.49
CA VAL A 126 15.72 -19.50 -13.98
C VAL A 126 15.58 -19.79 -15.47
N LEU A 127 14.48 -20.43 -15.82
CA LEU A 127 14.15 -20.80 -17.18
C LEU A 127 13.77 -19.52 -17.94
N SER A 128 14.78 -18.91 -18.58
CA SER A 128 14.59 -17.72 -19.41
C SER A 128 14.79 -18.07 -20.89
N ALA A 129 14.02 -17.42 -21.77
CA ALA A 129 14.08 -17.61 -23.22
C ALA A 129 15.49 -17.37 -23.83
N ARG A 130 16.41 -16.78 -23.06
CA ARG A 130 17.78 -16.48 -23.49
C ARG A 130 18.80 -17.59 -23.24
N VAL A 131 18.48 -18.61 -22.42
CA VAL A 131 19.49 -19.54 -21.88
C VAL A 131 19.46 -20.94 -22.52
N GLN A 132 18.48 -21.26 -23.37
CA GLN A 132 18.31 -22.65 -23.85
C GLN A 132 18.47 -22.84 -25.36
N SER A 133 19.17 -23.92 -25.71
CA SER A 133 19.46 -24.34 -27.08
C SER A 133 18.19 -24.87 -27.77
N GLY A 134 18.14 -24.79 -29.10
CA GLY A 134 16.92 -25.04 -29.89
C GLY A 134 16.26 -26.43 -29.75
N GLY A 135 16.91 -27.40 -29.10
CA GLY A 135 16.31 -28.72 -28.79
C GLY A 135 15.40 -28.72 -27.56
N GLU A 136 15.71 -27.92 -26.54
CA GLU A 136 15.00 -27.88 -25.25
C GLU A 136 13.63 -27.17 -25.36
N ARG A 137 13.43 -26.35 -26.41
CA ARG A 137 12.16 -25.66 -26.70
C ARG A 137 11.06 -26.57 -27.26
N SER A 138 11.41 -27.76 -27.78
CA SER A 138 10.48 -28.62 -28.51
C SER A 138 9.61 -29.51 -27.62
N VAL A 139 9.88 -29.54 -26.32
CA VAL A 139 9.06 -30.24 -25.31
C VAL A 139 8.29 -29.17 -24.52
N SER A 140 7.47 -28.40 -25.24
CA SER A 140 6.47 -27.48 -24.67
C SER A 140 5.08 -28.02 -24.93
#